data_AF-A0A0Q5UYK2-F1
#
_entry.id   AF-A0A0Q5UYK2-F1
#
_cell.length_a   1.000
_cell.length_b   1.000
_cell.length_c   1.000
_cell.angle_alpha   90.00
_cell.angle_beta   90.00
_cell.angle_gamma   90.00
#
_symmetry.space_group_name_H-M   'P 1'
#
loop_
_entity.id
_entity.type
_entity.pdbx_description
1 polymer ?
#
loop_
_entity_poly.entity_id
_entity_poly.type
_entity_poly.pdbx_seq_one_letter_code
_entity_poly.pdbx_strand_id
1 'polypeptide(L)'
;MNKPVDARAIWSEQLDRGWHGVKVADWAGLYLPAKLDADIRFLDLLVEKVPTFARVAQRRRREAVGDLMRDQYLLPWTRKKCPQFFTEERAGQMLDLKDVEHGFPVAQVKSLVLMALESGDVEQARKRLIYCWLIPTINCTSITHRALPARCEDFDRPLDRYSNCHEKLQVLAQQHFQGVAMTLHRYDGAVIDPDKYSRLQMLDDLRVIEQLRPIIDGLDGLTFPTPDEELAYTKRMTDRARKPEA
;
A
#
# COMPACT_ATOMS: atom_id res chain seq x y z
N MET A 1 -15.77 -6.05 -32.73
CA MET A 1 -14.42 -5.89 -32.17
C MET A 1 -14.47 -4.75 -31.16
N ASN A 2 -14.34 -5.05 -29.86
CA ASN A 2 -14.20 -3.99 -28.85
C ASN A 2 -12.83 -3.35 -29.03
N LYS A 3 -12.78 -2.02 -29.17
CA LYS A 3 -11.51 -1.29 -29.15
C LYS A 3 -10.77 -1.64 -27.85
N PRO A 4 -9.45 -1.87 -27.89
CA PRO A 4 -8.67 -1.99 -26.66
C PRO A 4 -8.93 -0.76 -25.79
N VAL A 5 -9.26 -0.99 -24.53
CA VAL A 5 -9.43 0.10 -23.56
C VAL A 5 -8.04 0.67 -23.29
N ASP A 6 -7.82 1.94 -23.62
CA ASP A 6 -6.58 2.63 -23.27
C ASP A 6 -6.59 2.96 -21.77
N ALA A 7 -6.04 2.04 -20.97
CA ALA A 7 -6.00 2.15 -19.53
C ALA A 7 -5.27 3.42 -19.07
N ARG A 8 -4.18 3.78 -19.75
CA ARG A 8 -3.38 4.97 -19.40
C ARG A 8 -4.17 6.24 -19.63
N ALA A 9 -4.86 6.37 -20.76
CA ALA A 9 -5.69 7.54 -21.03
C ALA A 9 -6.80 7.71 -19.99
N ILE A 10 -7.47 6.62 -19.60
CA ILE A 10 -8.51 6.65 -18.56
C ILE A 10 -7.93 7.07 -17.22
N TRP A 11 -6.80 6.51 -16.82
CA TRP A 11 -6.18 6.84 -15.54
C TRP A 11 -5.68 8.29 -15.52
N SER A 12 -4.99 8.75 -16.55
CA SER A 12 -4.54 10.13 -16.66
C SER A 12 -5.71 11.11 -16.54
N GLU A 13 -6.81 10.85 -17.24
CA GLU A 13 -8.03 11.65 -17.11
C GLU A 13 -8.57 11.65 -15.67
N GLN A 14 -8.64 10.49 -15.00
CA GLN A 14 -9.13 10.43 -13.61
C GLN A 14 -8.18 11.14 -12.63
N LEU A 15 -6.87 11.01 -12.82
CA LEU A 15 -5.85 11.67 -12.01
C LEU A 15 -5.90 13.19 -12.16
N ASP A 16 -6.14 13.69 -13.37
CA ASP A 16 -6.30 15.11 -13.67
C ASP A 16 -7.64 15.69 -13.21
N ARG A 17 -8.74 14.94 -13.31
CA ARG A 17 -10.05 15.36 -12.78
C ARG A 17 -10.03 15.49 -11.26
N GLY A 18 -9.26 14.63 -10.60
CA GLY A 18 -9.08 14.71 -9.15
C GLY A 18 -10.31 14.32 -8.34
N TRP A 19 -10.28 14.65 -7.05
CA TRP A 19 -11.42 14.54 -6.13
C TRP A 19 -11.78 15.94 -5.62
N HIS A 20 -13.03 16.35 -5.80
CA HIS A 20 -13.49 17.71 -5.50
C HIS A 20 -12.65 18.84 -6.13
N GLY A 21 -12.09 18.61 -7.32
CA GLY A 21 -11.25 19.58 -8.04
C GLY A 21 -9.79 19.63 -7.59
N VAL A 22 -9.39 18.80 -6.62
CA VAL A 22 -7.97 18.61 -6.24
C VAL A 22 -7.41 17.44 -7.04
N LYS A 23 -6.39 17.68 -7.87
CA LYS A 23 -5.77 16.62 -8.66
C LYS A 23 -5.21 15.55 -7.74
N VAL A 24 -5.21 14.31 -8.21
CA VAL A 24 -4.68 13.19 -7.41
C VAL A 24 -3.17 13.38 -7.15
N ALA A 25 -2.47 14.03 -8.08
CA ALA A 25 -1.08 14.43 -7.89
C ALA A 25 -0.90 15.37 -6.68
N ASP A 26 -1.73 16.41 -6.59
CA ASP A 26 -1.74 17.36 -5.48
C ASP A 26 -2.17 16.67 -4.18
N TRP A 27 -3.10 15.71 -4.26
CA TRP A 27 -3.52 14.95 -3.10
C TRP A 27 -2.36 14.17 -2.48
N ALA A 28 -1.65 13.37 -3.26
CA ALA A 28 -0.57 12.55 -2.74
C ALA A 28 0.70 13.36 -2.43
N GLY A 29 1.03 14.34 -3.28
CA GLY A 29 2.23 15.15 -3.13
C GLY A 29 2.13 16.27 -2.09
N LEU A 30 0.92 16.82 -1.85
CA LEU A 30 0.71 17.95 -0.95
C LEU A 30 -0.20 17.61 0.22
N TYR A 31 -1.38 17.05 -0.04
CA TYR A 31 -2.38 16.85 1.01
C TYR A 31 -1.96 15.76 2.02
N LEU A 32 -1.62 14.54 1.57
CA LEU A 32 -1.26 13.45 2.50
C LEU A 32 -0.11 13.84 3.44
N PRO A 33 1.01 14.42 2.94
CA PRO A 33 2.13 14.81 3.80
C PRO A 33 1.76 15.96 4.73
N ALA A 34 1.07 16.99 4.23
CA ALA A 34 0.68 18.14 5.04
C ALA A 34 -0.32 17.76 6.14
N LYS A 35 -1.27 16.86 5.83
CA LYS A 35 -2.26 16.38 6.80
C LYS A 35 -1.62 15.52 7.87
N LEU A 36 -0.72 14.61 7.50
CA LEU A 36 0.08 13.85 8.45
C LEU A 36 0.83 14.79 9.41
N ASP A 37 1.50 15.80 8.85
CA ASP A 37 2.29 16.77 9.61
C ASP A 37 1.44 17.65 10.55
N ALA A 38 0.27 18.08 10.10
CA ALA A 38 -0.68 18.82 10.92
C ALA A 38 -1.22 17.99 12.09
N ASP A 39 -1.59 16.73 11.82
CA ASP A 39 -2.12 15.84 12.86
C ASP A 39 -1.06 15.49 13.90
N ILE A 40 0.19 15.25 13.48
CA ILE A 40 1.29 14.98 14.39
C ILE A 40 1.57 16.19 15.28
N ARG A 41 1.77 17.38 14.70
CA ARG A 41 2.03 18.60 15.47
C ARG A 41 0.94 18.92 16.46
N PHE A 42 -0.32 18.74 16.06
CA PHE A 42 -1.46 18.90 16.97
C PHE A 42 -1.41 17.92 18.13
N LEU A 43 -1.14 16.64 17.86
CA LEU A 43 -1.06 15.61 18.89
C LEU A 43 0.14 15.80 19.82
N ASP A 44 1.30 16.23 19.31
CA ASP A 44 2.47 16.58 20.11
C ASP A 44 2.17 17.74 21.06
N LEU A 45 1.60 18.84 20.54
CA LEU A 45 1.21 19.99 21.35
C LEU A 45 0.22 19.59 22.45
N LEU A 46 -0.74 18.71 22.13
CA LEU A 46 -1.70 18.23 23.11
C LEU A 46 -1.05 17.40 24.21
N VAL A 47 -0.05 16.57 23.88
CA VAL A 47 0.72 15.80 24.88
C VAL A 47 1.58 16.71 25.74
N GLU A 48 2.18 17.75 25.17
CA GLU A 48 2.95 18.75 25.93
C GLU A 48 2.05 19.45 26.98
N LYS A 49 0.83 19.85 26.59
CA LYS A 49 -0.12 20.49 27.52
C LYS A 49 -0.80 19.52 28.47
N VAL A 50 -0.99 18.27 28.05
CA VAL A 50 -1.69 17.24 28.81
C VAL A 50 -0.91 15.92 28.72
N PRO A 51 0.13 15.71 29.55
CA PRO A 51 1.00 14.54 29.45
C PRO A 51 0.27 13.19 29.61
N THR A 52 -0.83 13.16 30.38
CA THR A 52 -1.68 11.96 30.54
C THR A 52 -2.37 11.54 29.24
N PHE A 53 -2.42 12.41 28.23
CA PHE A 53 -2.98 12.13 26.92
C PHE A 53 -2.05 11.31 26.01
N ALA A 54 -0.77 11.11 26.39
CA ALA A 54 0.25 10.45 25.54
C ALA A 54 -0.22 9.12 24.93
N ARG A 55 -0.86 8.25 25.73
CA ARG A 55 -1.38 6.96 25.24
C ARG A 55 -2.49 7.11 24.20
N VAL A 56 -3.37 8.09 24.41
CA VAL A 56 -4.47 8.39 23.48
C VAL A 56 -3.91 9.02 22.20
N ALA A 57 -2.96 9.95 22.32
CA ALA A 57 -2.26 10.53 21.19
C ALA A 57 -1.62 9.46 20.30
N GLN A 58 -0.92 8.48 20.89
CA GLN A 58 -0.32 7.39 20.13
C GLN A 58 -1.34 6.55 19.35
N ARG A 59 -2.51 6.28 19.96
CA ARG A 59 -3.62 5.64 19.24
C ARG A 59 -4.14 6.52 18.11
N ARG A 60 -4.28 7.83 18.33
CA ARG A 60 -4.76 8.78 17.32
C ARG A 60 -3.79 8.93 16.14
N ARG A 61 -2.48 8.91 16.38
CA ARG A 61 -1.46 8.88 15.32
C ARG A 61 -1.62 7.68 14.41
N ARG A 62 -1.83 6.49 14.99
CA ARG A 62 -2.10 5.26 14.21
C ARG A 62 -3.34 5.40 13.34
N GLU A 63 -4.43 5.97 13.87
CA GLU A 63 -5.64 6.16 13.06
C GLU A 63 -5.43 7.20 11.97
N ALA A 64 -4.76 8.32 12.26
CA ALA A 64 -4.44 9.32 11.24
C ALA A 64 -3.69 8.72 10.04
N VAL A 65 -2.64 7.92 10.28
CA VAL A 65 -1.94 7.20 9.19
C VAL A 65 -2.86 6.23 8.46
N GLY A 66 -3.70 5.49 9.20
CA GLY A 66 -4.63 4.53 8.61
C GLY A 66 -5.68 5.15 7.72
N ASP A 67 -6.23 6.29 8.15
CA ASP A 67 -7.26 7.03 7.42
C ASP A 67 -6.66 7.63 6.15
N LEU A 68 -5.48 8.25 6.26
CA LEU A 68 -4.74 8.77 5.09
C LEU A 68 -4.38 7.67 4.08
N MET A 69 -3.98 6.48 4.56
CA MET A 69 -3.71 5.34 3.68
C MET A 69 -4.98 4.88 2.96
N ARG A 70 -6.15 4.92 3.59
CA ARG A 70 -7.43 4.52 2.95
C ARG A 70 -7.86 5.47 1.85
N ASP A 71 -7.39 6.71 1.84
CA ASP A 71 -7.61 7.61 0.71
C ASP A 71 -6.97 7.09 -0.59
N GLN A 72 -6.23 5.97 -0.54
CA GLN A 72 -5.78 5.23 -1.72
C GLN A 72 -6.93 4.85 -2.66
N TYR A 73 -8.15 4.68 -2.16
CA TYR A 73 -9.34 4.41 -2.99
C TYR A 73 -9.71 5.57 -3.94
N LEU A 74 -9.02 6.71 -3.85
CA LEU A 74 -9.09 7.78 -4.83
C LEU A 74 -8.32 7.45 -6.12
N LEU A 75 -7.32 6.55 -6.06
CA LEU A 75 -6.56 6.11 -7.22
C LEU A 75 -7.43 5.34 -8.21
N PRO A 76 -7.27 5.56 -9.52
CA PRO A 76 -8.22 5.07 -10.51
C PRO A 76 -8.26 3.53 -10.56
N TRP A 77 -7.13 2.85 -10.40
CA TRP A 77 -7.03 1.39 -10.44
C TRP A 77 -7.62 0.68 -9.21
N THR A 78 -8.03 1.39 -8.16
CA THR A 78 -8.71 0.78 -7.01
C THR A 78 -10.22 0.63 -7.22
N ARG A 79 -10.76 1.26 -8.27
CA ARG A 79 -12.20 1.28 -8.57
C ARG A 79 -12.54 0.18 -9.55
N LYS A 80 -13.53 -0.67 -9.22
CA LYS A 80 -13.98 -1.78 -10.10
C LYS A 80 -14.41 -1.34 -11.50
N LYS A 81 -14.89 -0.10 -11.66
CA LYS A 81 -15.33 0.47 -12.95
C LYS A 81 -14.18 0.99 -13.83
N CYS A 82 -12.96 1.05 -13.30
CA CYS A 82 -11.79 1.50 -14.01
C CYS A 82 -10.88 0.31 -14.33
N PRO A 83 -10.02 0.42 -15.36
CA PRO A 83 -9.01 -0.59 -15.63
C PRO A 83 -8.14 -0.82 -14.39
N GLN A 84 -7.90 -2.08 -14.06
CA GLN A 84 -7.07 -2.49 -12.93
C GLN A 84 -5.60 -2.43 -13.33
N PHE A 85 -4.71 -2.08 -12.39
CA PHE A 85 -3.29 -1.98 -12.70
C PHE A 85 -2.64 -3.35 -12.80
N PHE A 86 -2.90 -4.21 -11.80
CA PHE A 86 -2.52 -5.61 -11.78
C PHE A 86 -3.74 -6.49 -11.68
N THR A 87 -3.72 -7.59 -12.43
CA THR A 87 -4.74 -8.61 -12.43
C THR A 87 -4.08 -9.96 -12.22
N GLU A 88 -4.61 -10.79 -11.32
CA GLU A 88 -4.16 -12.17 -11.15
C GLU A 88 -4.27 -12.95 -12.48
N GLU A 89 -3.24 -13.72 -12.80
CA GLU A 89 -3.22 -14.64 -13.93
C GLU A 89 -2.65 -16.01 -13.53
N ARG A 90 -3.18 -17.07 -14.17
CA ARG A 90 -2.80 -18.46 -13.97
C ARG A 90 -2.73 -19.20 -15.31
N ALA A 91 -1.67 -19.01 -16.08
CA ALA A 91 -1.42 -19.69 -17.37
C ALA A 91 -2.65 -19.77 -18.31
N GLY A 92 -3.34 -18.63 -18.51
CA GLY A 92 -4.50 -18.50 -19.38
C GLY A 92 -5.81 -19.08 -18.83
N GLN A 93 -5.84 -19.55 -17.58
CA GLN A 93 -7.08 -19.99 -16.95
C GLN A 93 -8.08 -18.84 -16.83
N MET A 94 -9.38 -19.15 -17.01
CA MET A 94 -10.45 -18.18 -16.79
C MET A 94 -10.70 -18.04 -15.28
N LEU A 95 -10.39 -16.85 -14.74
CA LEU A 95 -10.51 -16.56 -13.32
C LEU A 95 -11.70 -15.63 -13.04
N ASP A 96 -12.42 -15.90 -11.96
CA ASP A 96 -13.47 -15.02 -11.43
C ASP A 96 -12.85 -14.03 -10.42
N LEU A 97 -12.46 -12.87 -10.93
CA LEU A 97 -11.76 -11.83 -10.20
C LEU A 97 -12.78 -10.89 -9.52
N LYS A 98 -12.84 -10.93 -8.20
CA LYS A 98 -13.90 -10.28 -7.41
C LYS A 98 -13.38 -9.29 -6.38
N ASP A 99 -12.16 -9.51 -5.91
CA ASP A 99 -11.57 -8.82 -4.78
C ASP A 99 -10.40 -7.94 -5.24
N VAL A 100 -10.23 -6.81 -4.56
CA VAL A 100 -9.16 -5.84 -4.81
C VAL A 100 -8.36 -5.70 -3.53
N GLU A 101 -7.10 -6.11 -3.57
CA GLU A 101 -6.28 -6.25 -2.36
C GLU A 101 -4.95 -5.51 -2.49
N HIS A 102 -4.50 -4.95 -1.38
CA HIS A 102 -3.26 -4.17 -1.32
C HIS A 102 -2.04 -5.04 -1.00
N GLY A 103 -0.87 -4.69 -1.55
CA GLY A 103 0.39 -5.40 -1.26
C GLY A 103 0.84 -5.32 0.19
N PHE A 104 0.40 -4.28 0.92
CA PHE A 104 0.71 -4.05 2.33
C PHE A 104 -0.57 -3.97 3.15
N PRO A 105 -0.70 -4.72 4.26
CA PRO A 105 -1.81 -4.54 5.18
C PRO A 105 -1.74 -3.14 5.81
N VAL A 106 -2.89 -2.49 6.00
CA VAL A 106 -2.97 -1.14 6.61
C VAL A 106 -2.25 -1.08 7.97
N ALA A 107 -2.33 -2.15 8.77
CA ALA A 107 -1.64 -2.22 10.06
C ALA A 107 -0.11 -2.13 9.92
N GLN A 108 0.46 -2.71 8.86
CA GLN A 108 1.90 -2.67 8.58
C GLN A 108 2.30 -1.28 8.08
N VAL A 109 1.50 -0.66 7.21
CA VAL A 109 1.71 0.74 6.78
C VAL A 109 1.74 1.69 7.98
N LYS A 110 0.81 1.54 8.93
CA LYS A 110 0.79 2.30 10.19
C LYS A 110 2.13 2.19 10.92
N SER A 111 2.67 0.98 11.06
CA SER A 111 3.95 0.74 11.73
C SER A 111 5.12 1.39 11.00
N LEU A 112 5.23 1.20 9.69
CA LEU A 112 6.32 1.74 8.87
C LEU A 112 6.43 3.27 8.96
N VAL A 113 5.29 3.96 8.89
CA VAL A 113 5.24 5.43 8.99
C VAL A 113 5.56 5.90 10.41
N LEU A 114 4.97 5.26 11.43
CA LEU A 114 5.17 5.68 12.83
C LEU A 114 6.58 5.43 13.34
N MET A 115 7.25 4.38 12.88
CA MET A 115 8.66 4.13 13.22
C MET A 115 9.57 5.30 12.80
N ALA A 116 9.34 5.89 11.62
CA ALA A 116 10.10 7.06 11.18
C ALA A 116 9.81 8.29 12.05
N LEU A 117 8.55 8.47 12.47
CA LEU A 117 8.17 9.57 13.36
C LEU A 117 8.80 9.45 14.74
N GLU A 118 8.87 8.24 15.29
CA GLU A 118 9.53 8.01 16.58
C GLU A 118 11.04 8.23 16.53
N SER A 119 11.69 8.01 15.38
CA SER A 119 13.08 8.38 15.17
C SER A 119 13.28 9.88 14.87
N GLY A 120 12.21 10.67 14.86
CA GLY A 120 12.25 12.10 14.49
C GLY A 120 12.44 12.36 13.00
N ASP A 121 12.34 11.34 12.15
CA ASP A 121 12.49 11.43 10.71
C ASP A 121 11.13 11.62 10.01
N VAL A 122 10.60 12.84 10.12
CA VAL A 122 9.31 13.21 9.53
C VAL A 122 9.32 13.04 8.01
N GLU A 123 10.46 13.24 7.37
CA GLU A 123 10.56 13.14 5.93
C GLU A 123 10.42 11.69 5.46
N GLN A 124 11.09 10.73 6.12
CA GLN A 124 10.86 9.32 5.84
C GLN A 124 9.44 8.89 6.16
N ALA A 125 8.80 9.45 7.19
CA ALA A 125 7.39 9.16 7.47
C ALA A 125 6.47 9.57 6.31
N ARG A 126 6.69 10.75 5.73
CA ARG A 126 5.94 11.25 4.55
C ARG A 126 6.20 10.35 3.34
N LYS A 127 7.46 10.06 3.03
CA LYS A 127 7.83 9.21 1.89
C LYS A 127 7.25 7.80 2.01
N ARG A 128 7.29 7.19 3.21
CA ARG A 128 6.70 5.86 3.45
C ARG A 128 5.19 5.88 3.26
N LEU A 129 4.49 6.92 3.76
CA LEU A 129 3.05 7.06 3.55
C LEU A 129 2.72 7.17 2.06
N ILE A 130 3.37 8.08 1.34
CA ILE A 130 3.15 8.29 -0.10
C ILE A 130 3.45 7.03 -0.90
N TYR A 131 4.60 6.39 -0.62
CA TYR A 131 4.98 5.15 -1.30
C TYR A 131 3.94 4.07 -1.11
N CYS A 132 3.57 3.77 0.14
CA CYS A 132 2.58 2.73 0.42
C CYS A 132 1.24 3.06 -0.23
N TRP A 133 0.85 4.34 -0.24
CA TRP A 133 -0.35 4.82 -0.91
C TRP A 133 -0.29 4.67 -2.44
N LEU A 134 0.89 4.75 -3.07
CA LEU A 134 1.03 4.58 -4.52
C LEU A 134 1.01 3.12 -4.98
N ILE A 135 1.29 2.13 -4.12
CA ILE A 135 1.34 0.72 -4.50
C ILE A 135 0.01 0.29 -5.13
N PRO A 136 -0.02 -0.15 -6.40
CA PRO A 136 -1.27 -0.55 -7.02
C PRO A 136 -1.86 -1.80 -6.37
N THR A 137 -3.17 -1.77 -6.15
CA THR A 137 -3.92 -2.93 -5.70
C THR A 137 -4.01 -4.00 -6.79
N ILE A 138 -4.12 -5.25 -6.38
CA ILE A 138 -4.28 -6.39 -7.28
C ILE A 138 -5.75 -6.80 -7.33
N ASN A 139 -6.29 -6.92 -8.53
CA ASN A 139 -7.58 -7.55 -8.77
C ASN A 139 -7.40 -9.07 -8.83
N CYS A 140 -7.92 -9.78 -7.83
CA CYS A 140 -7.66 -11.20 -7.60
C CYS A 140 -8.93 -12.00 -7.31
N THR A 141 -8.80 -13.33 -7.28
CA THR A 141 -9.89 -14.21 -6.88
C THR A 141 -10.13 -14.17 -5.37
N SER A 142 -11.35 -14.52 -4.95
CA SER A 142 -11.68 -14.58 -3.52
C SER A 142 -10.93 -15.65 -2.74
N ILE A 143 -10.50 -16.72 -3.41
CA ILE A 143 -9.68 -17.76 -2.77
C ILE A 143 -8.23 -17.30 -2.62
N THR A 144 -7.69 -16.55 -3.59
CA THR A 144 -6.39 -15.91 -3.47
C THR A 144 -6.38 -14.91 -2.32
N HIS A 145 -7.34 -13.98 -2.26
CA HIS A 145 -7.44 -13.00 -1.17
C HIS A 145 -7.42 -13.66 0.22
N ARG A 146 -8.16 -14.76 0.41
CA ARG A 146 -8.22 -15.50 1.68
C ARG A 146 -6.93 -16.26 2.02
N ALA A 147 -6.13 -16.61 1.02
CA ALA A 147 -4.88 -17.36 1.19
C ALA A 147 -3.68 -16.45 1.48
N LEU A 148 -3.78 -15.14 1.22
CA LEU A 148 -2.66 -14.22 1.39
C LEU A 148 -2.11 -14.24 2.81
N PRO A 149 -0.78 -14.13 2.98
CA PRO A 149 -0.19 -13.94 4.29
C PRO A 149 -0.71 -12.63 4.90
N ALA A 150 -0.75 -12.61 6.24
CA ALA A 150 -1.27 -11.48 7.00
C ALA A 150 -0.33 -10.25 6.97
N ARG A 151 0.90 -10.42 6.46
CA ARG A 151 1.98 -9.44 6.44
C ARG A 151 2.77 -9.58 5.14
N CYS A 152 3.36 -8.48 4.69
CA CYS A 152 4.44 -8.49 3.70
C CYS A 152 5.76 -8.77 4.44
N GLU A 153 6.57 -9.69 3.91
CA GLU A 153 7.83 -10.13 4.54
C GLU A 153 9.07 -9.53 3.87
N ASP A 154 8.89 -8.83 2.75
CA ASP A 154 9.97 -8.15 2.03
C ASP A 154 9.51 -6.79 1.52
N PHE A 155 10.00 -5.70 2.13
CA PHE A 155 9.56 -4.35 1.75
C PHE A 155 10.15 -3.83 0.45
N ASP A 156 11.21 -4.47 -0.06
CA ASP A 156 11.75 -4.19 -1.39
C ASP A 156 10.97 -4.91 -2.49
N ARG A 157 10.09 -5.85 -2.15
CA ARG A 157 9.16 -6.49 -3.08
C ARG A 157 7.72 -6.12 -2.72
N PRO A 158 7.14 -5.07 -3.32
CA PRO A 158 5.84 -4.55 -2.90
C PRO A 158 4.69 -5.55 -3.02
N LEU A 159 4.88 -6.60 -3.82
CA LEU A 159 3.93 -7.66 -4.11
C LEU A 159 4.32 -8.99 -3.46
N ASP A 160 5.24 -9.01 -2.48
CA ASP A 160 5.72 -10.22 -1.81
C ASP A 160 4.58 -11.06 -1.20
N ARG A 161 3.48 -10.45 -0.74
CA ARG A 161 2.30 -11.21 -0.25
C ARG A 161 1.70 -12.15 -1.31
N TYR A 162 1.96 -11.87 -2.58
CA TYR A 162 1.50 -12.64 -3.73
C TYR A 162 2.57 -13.62 -4.24
N SER A 163 3.73 -13.67 -3.59
CA SER A 163 4.84 -14.54 -3.94
C SER A 163 4.51 -16.00 -3.74
N ASN A 164 4.96 -16.85 -4.65
CA ASN A 164 4.82 -18.30 -4.52
C ASN A 164 5.80 -18.87 -3.49
N CYS A 165 6.65 -18.06 -2.85
CA CYS A 165 7.41 -18.49 -1.68
C CYS A 165 6.52 -18.81 -0.46
N HIS A 166 5.31 -18.26 -0.41
CA HIS A 166 4.36 -18.46 0.68
C HIS A 166 3.66 -19.80 0.55
N GLU A 167 3.81 -20.68 1.56
CA GLU A 167 3.25 -22.05 1.57
C GLU A 167 1.74 -22.07 1.25
N LYS A 168 0.96 -21.13 1.80
CA LYS A 168 -0.48 -21.04 1.53
C LYS A 168 -0.81 -20.84 0.05
N LEU A 169 0.01 -20.06 -0.66
CA LEU A 169 -0.18 -19.82 -2.09
C LEU A 169 0.28 -21.02 -2.93
N GLN A 170 1.31 -21.75 -2.49
CA GLN A 170 1.69 -23.02 -3.10
C GLN A 170 0.59 -24.07 -2.96
N VAL A 171 0.02 -24.21 -1.76
CA VAL A 171 -1.10 -25.13 -1.49
C VAL A 171 -2.32 -24.73 -2.31
N LEU A 172 -2.66 -23.44 -2.38
CA LEU A 172 -3.74 -22.93 -3.22
C LEU A 172 -3.52 -23.29 -4.69
N ALA A 173 -2.30 -23.10 -5.21
CA ALA A 173 -1.96 -23.44 -6.58
C ALA A 173 -2.18 -24.94 -6.87
N GLN A 174 -1.72 -25.81 -5.98
CA GLN A 174 -1.89 -27.27 -6.12
C GLN A 174 -3.36 -27.70 -6.05
N GLN A 175 -4.12 -27.15 -5.10
CA GLN A 175 -5.49 -27.59 -4.84
C GLN A 175 -6.53 -27.02 -5.81
N HIS A 176 -6.33 -25.78 -6.27
CA HIS A 176 -7.36 -25.04 -7.02
C HIS A 176 -6.94 -24.68 -8.44
N PHE A 177 -5.64 -24.69 -8.75
CA PHE A 177 -5.11 -24.21 -10.02
C PHE A 177 -4.18 -25.21 -10.71
N GLN A 178 -4.29 -26.51 -10.40
CA GLN A 178 -3.55 -27.59 -11.06
C GLN A 178 -2.02 -27.41 -10.99
N GLY A 179 -1.52 -26.86 -9.89
CA GLY A 179 -0.10 -26.57 -9.70
C GLY A 179 0.41 -25.32 -10.41
N VAL A 180 -0.48 -24.55 -11.07
CA VAL A 180 -0.10 -23.31 -11.77
C VAL A 180 0.13 -22.18 -10.75
N ALA A 181 1.38 -21.74 -10.68
CA ALA A 181 1.82 -20.62 -9.87
C ALA A 181 1.14 -19.31 -10.29
N MET A 182 1.07 -18.36 -9.36
CA MET A 182 0.48 -17.06 -9.65
C MET A 182 1.46 -16.19 -10.41
N THR A 183 0.99 -15.57 -11.48
CA THR A 183 1.61 -14.37 -12.06
C THR A 183 0.60 -13.24 -12.09
N LEU A 184 1.06 -12.04 -12.40
CA LEU A 184 0.18 -10.87 -12.51
C LEU A 184 0.25 -10.33 -13.93
N HIS A 185 -0.89 -10.06 -14.53
CA HIS A 185 -0.98 -9.26 -15.73
C HIS A 185 -1.04 -7.79 -15.37
N ARG A 186 -0.04 -7.03 -15.81
CA ARG A 186 -0.06 -5.58 -15.80
C ARG A 186 -1.00 -5.08 -16.90
N TYR A 187 -1.52 -3.87 -16.73
CA TYR A 187 -2.47 -3.23 -17.65
C TYR A 187 -2.08 -3.20 -19.13
N ASP A 188 -0.79 -3.29 -19.47
CA ASP A 188 -0.27 -3.32 -20.83
C ASP A 188 0.00 -4.74 -21.36
N GLY A 189 -0.42 -5.76 -20.61
CA GLY A 189 -0.25 -7.17 -20.95
C GLY A 189 1.08 -7.77 -20.50
N ALA A 190 1.96 -7.00 -19.84
CA ALA A 190 3.18 -7.56 -19.28
C ALA A 190 2.86 -8.55 -18.15
N VAL A 191 3.53 -9.71 -18.18
CA VAL A 191 3.46 -10.70 -17.10
C VAL A 191 4.51 -10.36 -16.04
N ILE A 192 4.05 -10.19 -14.81
CA ILE A 192 4.86 -9.84 -13.65
C ILE A 192 4.93 -11.05 -12.72
N ASP A 193 6.15 -11.41 -12.35
CA ASP A 193 6.45 -12.42 -11.32
C ASP A 193 6.57 -11.71 -9.96
N PRO A 194 5.63 -11.95 -9.01
CA PRO A 194 5.68 -11.33 -7.68
C PRO A 194 6.97 -11.63 -6.92
N ASP A 195 7.62 -12.77 -7.19
CA ASP A 195 8.82 -13.21 -6.48
C ASP A 195 10.03 -12.35 -6.84
N LYS A 196 9.97 -11.64 -7.98
CA LYS A 196 11.08 -10.85 -8.54
C LYS A 196 10.77 -9.38 -8.71
N TYR A 197 9.51 -8.97 -8.58
CA TYR A 197 9.08 -7.62 -8.85
C TYR A 197 9.45 -6.67 -7.70
N SER A 198 10.46 -5.85 -7.95
CA SER A 198 11.03 -4.93 -6.97
C SER A 198 10.28 -3.60 -6.88
N ARG A 199 10.49 -2.92 -5.76
CA ARG A 199 10.06 -1.54 -5.49
C ARG A 199 10.51 -0.58 -6.59
N LEU A 200 11.75 -0.70 -7.06
CA LEU A 200 12.29 0.15 -8.12
C LEU A 200 11.53 -0.04 -9.43
N GLN A 201 11.30 -1.30 -9.83
CA GLN A 201 10.52 -1.60 -11.03
C GLN A 201 9.08 -1.08 -10.92
N MET A 202 8.44 -1.20 -9.75
CA MET A 202 7.11 -0.65 -9.52
C MET A 202 7.07 0.87 -9.68
N LEU A 203 8.06 1.59 -9.14
CA LEU A 203 8.14 3.03 -9.28
C LEU A 203 8.40 3.45 -10.73
N ASP A 204 9.24 2.74 -11.47
CA ASP A 204 9.47 2.99 -12.89
C ASP A 204 8.20 2.75 -13.73
N ASP A 205 7.44 1.71 -13.40
CA ASP A 205 6.17 1.40 -14.06
C ASP A 205 5.09 2.46 -13.79
N LEU A 206 5.08 3.06 -12.60
CA LEU A 206 4.21 4.19 -12.28
C LEU A 206 4.70 5.49 -12.93
N ARG A 207 6.01 5.67 -13.10
CA ARG A 207 6.64 6.88 -13.66
C ARG A 207 6.28 7.10 -15.13
N VAL A 208 5.81 6.08 -15.83
CA VAL A 208 5.28 6.25 -17.20
C VAL A 208 3.97 7.03 -17.23
N ILE A 209 3.26 7.14 -16.09
CA ILE A 209 2.04 7.96 -15.93
C ILE A 209 2.49 9.37 -15.55
N GLU A 210 2.38 10.32 -16.48
CA GLU A 210 2.96 11.66 -16.33
C GLU A 210 2.49 12.39 -15.06
N GLN A 211 1.22 12.23 -14.70
CA GLN A 211 0.62 12.82 -13.51
C GLN A 211 1.27 12.34 -12.19
N LEU A 212 1.92 11.16 -12.19
CA LEU A 212 2.56 10.60 -11.00
C LEU A 212 4.06 10.92 -10.89
N ARG A 213 4.71 11.36 -11.97
CA ARG A 213 6.17 11.60 -12.00
C ARG A 213 6.64 12.50 -10.85
N PRO A 214 6.05 13.68 -10.58
CA PRO A 214 6.53 14.55 -9.52
C PRO A 214 6.45 13.91 -8.13
N ILE A 215 5.44 13.06 -7.90
CA ILE A 215 5.26 12.36 -6.63
C ILE A 215 6.34 11.29 -6.46
N ILE A 216 6.60 10.53 -7.53
CA ILE A 216 7.61 9.46 -7.54
C ILE A 216 9.00 10.04 -7.34
N ASP A 217 9.31 11.16 -7.98
CA ASP A 217 10.61 11.82 -7.83
C ASP A 217 10.83 12.33 -6.41
N GLY A 218 9.74 12.72 -5.72
CA GLY A 218 9.76 13.05 -4.29
C GLY A 218 10.07 11.87 -3.35
N LEU A 219 10.09 10.62 -3.84
CA LEU A 219 10.45 9.44 -3.06
C LEU A 219 11.95 9.12 -3.07
N ASP A 220 12.77 9.97 -3.68
CA ASP A 220 14.23 9.77 -3.68
C ASP A 220 14.77 9.62 -2.24
N GLY A 221 15.69 8.67 -2.04
CA GLY A 221 16.22 8.34 -0.71
C GLY A 221 15.22 7.70 0.27
N LEU A 222 14.06 7.19 -0.18
CA LEU A 222 13.13 6.43 0.66
C LEU A 222 13.78 5.16 1.23
N THR A 223 13.75 5.03 2.55
CA THR A 223 14.24 3.86 3.28
C THR A 223 13.12 3.15 4.03
N PHE A 224 13.27 1.84 4.19
CA PHE A 224 12.43 1.01 5.04
C PHE A 224 13.27 0.43 6.18
N PRO A 225 12.69 0.21 7.37
CA PRO A 225 13.29 -0.66 8.36
C PRO A 225 13.29 -2.10 7.84
N THR A 226 13.99 -2.99 8.53
CA THR A 226 13.86 -4.43 8.25
C THR A 226 12.48 -4.96 8.66
N PRO A 227 12.01 -6.07 8.06
CA PRO A 227 10.76 -6.72 8.46
C PRO A 227 10.70 -7.09 9.95
N ASP A 228 11.83 -7.52 10.52
CA ASP A 228 11.93 -7.89 11.94
C ASP A 228 11.79 -6.69 12.88
N GLU A 229 12.42 -5.56 12.55
CA GLU A 229 12.27 -4.31 13.29
C GLU A 229 10.82 -3.82 13.27
N GLU A 230 10.17 -3.88 12.11
CA GLU A 230 8.77 -3.51 11.95
C GLU A 230 7.83 -4.45 12.72
N LEU A 231 8.10 -5.75 12.72
CA LEU A 231 7.34 -6.73 13.50
C LEU A 231 7.49 -6.48 15.00
N ALA A 232 8.72 -6.24 15.47
CA ALA A 232 8.99 -5.93 16.87
C ALA A 232 8.29 -4.63 17.29
N TYR A 233 8.31 -3.61 16.43
CA TYR A 233 7.56 -2.37 16.65
C TYR A 233 6.05 -2.61 16.75
N THR A 234 5.48 -3.33 15.79
CA THR A 234 4.05 -3.67 15.78
C THR A 234 3.64 -4.37 17.07
N LYS A 235 4.40 -5.37 17.52
CA LYS A 235 4.13 -6.11 18.76
C LYS A 235 4.05 -5.16 19.97
N ARG A 236 5.07 -4.32 20.17
CA ARG A 236 5.09 -3.31 21.25
C ARG A 236 3.87 -2.37 21.22
N MET A 237 3.42 -2.01 20.02
CA MET A 237 2.31 -1.10 19.80
C MET A 237 0.92 -1.74 19.94
N THR A 238 0.83 -3.06 19.78
CA THR A 238 -0.41 -3.84 19.91
C THR A 238 -0.54 -4.54 21.25
N ASP A 239 0.56 -4.77 21.95
CA ASP A 239 0.56 -5.36 23.27
C ASP A 239 -0.21 -4.45 24.22
N ARG A 240 -1.44 -4.89 24.52
CA ARG A 240 -2.21 -4.35 25.62
C ARG A 240 -1.40 -4.70 26.87
N ALA A 241 -0.64 -3.76 27.41
CA ALA A 241 -0.09 -3.88 28.75
C ALA A 241 -1.21 -4.43 29.64
N ARG A 242 -1.04 -5.67 30.13
CA ARG A 242 -1.86 -6.23 31.20
C ARG A 242 -1.92 -5.13 32.25
N LYS A 243 -3.13 -4.78 32.70
CA LYS A 243 -3.28 -3.90 33.87
C LYS A 243 -2.32 -4.42 34.94
N PRO A 244 -1.52 -3.58 35.60
CA PRO A 244 -0.90 -3.99 36.85
C PRO A 244 -2.03 -4.52 37.71
N GLU A 245 -1.91 -5.74 38.22
CA GLU A 245 -2.82 -6.24 39.25
C GLU A 245 -2.78 -5.21 40.39
N ALA A 246 -3.96 -4.71 40.74
CA ALA A 246 -4.15 -3.75 41.83
C ALA A 246 -4.06 -4.46 43.18
#